data_AF-A0A833GRP8-F1
#
_entry.id   AF-A0A833GRP8-F1
#
_cell.length_a   1.000
_cell.length_b   1.000
_cell.length_c   1.000
_cell.angle_alpha   90.00
_cell.angle_beta   90.00
_cell.angle_gamma   90.00
#
_symmetry.space_group_name_H-M   'P 1'
#
loop_
_entity.id
_entity.type
_entity.pdbx_description
1 polymer ?
#
loop_
_entity_poly.entity_id
_entity_poly.type
_entity_poly.pdbx_seq_one_letter_code
_entity_poly.pdbx_strand_id
1 'polypeptide(L)' 'MAGLIEVIDGGLGNAIQDAGRFGHRHQGLAVSGYLDRPLADCANALVGNPPAAACLELRGLGPTLA' A
#
# COMPACT_ATOMS: atom_id res chain seq x y z
N MET A 1 -4.93 3.42 -18.90
CA MET A 1 -6.23 3.67 -18.23
C MET A 1 -5.95 4.51 -17.00
N ALA A 2 -6.63 5.65 -16.82
CA ALA A 2 -6.71 6.27 -15.51
C ALA A 2 -7.93 5.66 -14.81
N GLY A 3 -7.70 4.74 -13.89
CA GLY A 3 -8.75 4.19 -13.04
C GLY A 3 -8.84 5.04 -11.78
N LEU A 4 -9.99 5.68 -11.55
CA LEU A 4 -10.33 6.25 -10.24
C LEU A 4 -11.02 5.15 -9.43
N ILE A 5 -10.65 5.01 -8.17
CA ILE A 5 -11.36 4.16 -7.21
C ILE A 5 -12.00 5.09 -6.18
N GLU A 6 -13.32 5.04 -6.07
CA GLU A 6 -14.06 5.77 -5.04
C GLU A 6 -14.07 4.96 -3.74
N VAL A 7 -13.74 5.62 -2.62
CA VAL A 7 -13.81 5.02 -1.29
C VAL A 7 -15.15 5.37 -0.67
N ILE A 8 -16.01 4.38 -0.51
CA ILE A 8 -17.32 4.54 0.12
C ILE A 8 -17.18 4.47 1.65
N ASP A 9 -16.33 3.55 2.15
CA ASP A 9 -15.95 3.43 3.57
C ASP A 9 -14.47 3.03 3.65
N GLY A 10 -13.70 3.70 4.51
CA GLY A 10 -12.27 3.45 4.70
C GLY A 10 -11.96 2.21 5.55
N GLY A 11 -12.93 1.64 6.27
CA GLY A 11 -12.71 0.52 7.18
C GLY A 11 -11.80 0.90 8.37
N LEU A 12 -11.04 -0.07 8.90
CA LEU A 12 -10.20 0.12 10.08
C LEU A 12 -8.71 -0.14 9.80
N GLY A 13 -7.92 0.94 9.82
CA GLY A 13 -6.46 0.87 9.81
C GLY A 13 -5.85 0.53 8.44
N ASN A 14 -6.59 0.79 7.36
CA ASN A 14 -6.13 0.59 5.98
C ASN A 14 -5.34 1.82 5.51
N ALA A 15 -4.29 1.61 4.72
CA ALA A 15 -3.43 2.69 4.26
C ALA A 15 -2.82 2.37 2.90
N ILE A 16 -2.53 3.41 2.11
CA ILE A 16 -1.69 3.24 0.92
C ILE A 16 -0.25 3.04 1.40
N GLN A 17 0.38 1.95 0.95
CA GLN A 17 1.77 1.63 1.22
C GLN A 17 2.54 1.44 -0.08
N ASP A 18 3.80 1.83 -0.07
CA ASP A 18 4.77 1.59 -1.14
C ASP A 18 6.03 0.92 -0.57
N ALA A 19 7.15 0.96 -1.28
CA ALA A 19 8.41 0.42 -0.78
C ALA A 19 8.96 1.11 0.47
N GLY A 20 8.47 2.30 0.84
CA GLY A 20 8.93 3.07 1.97
C GLY A 20 10.00 4.12 1.62
N ARG A 21 10.47 4.81 2.66
CA ARG A 21 11.26 6.05 2.56
C ARG A 21 12.66 5.86 3.16
N PHE A 22 13.51 5.14 2.43
CA PHE A 22 14.88 4.86 2.87
C PHE A 22 15.77 6.11 2.86
N GLY A 23 16.89 6.05 3.59
CA GLY A 23 17.87 7.15 3.66
C GLY A 23 17.57 8.23 4.71
N HIS A 24 16.33 8.36 5.17
CA HIS A 24 15.91 9.46 6.06
C HIS A 24 15.89 9.14 7.56
N ARG A 25 16.30 7.92 7.99
CA ARG A 25 16.27 7.53 9.41
C ARG A 25 17.11 8.44 10.30
N HIS A 26 18.20 8.99 9.79
CA HIS A 26 19.06 9.94 10.52
C HIS A 26 18.34 11.27 10.86
N GLN A 27 17.21 11.54 10.21
CA GLN A 27 16.34 12.71 10.46
C GLN A 27 15.16 12.36 11.39
N GLY A 28 15.14 11.14 11.94
CA GLY A 28 14.03 10.65 12.77
C GLY A 28 12.82 10.13 11.99
N LEU A 29 12.91 9.99 10.66
CA LEU A 29 11.82 9.50 9.83
C LEU A 29 11.80 7.96 9.79
N ALA A 30 10.64 7.38 10.10
CA ALA A 30 10.39 5.96 9.92
C ALA A 30 10.38 5.60 8.42
N VAL A 31 10.82 4.38 8.10
CA VAL A 31 10.81 3.90 6.70
C VAL A 31 9.40 3.72 6.18
N SER A 32 8.45 3.30 7.03
CA SER A 32 7.10 2.87 6.62
C SER A 32 7.16 1.86 5.47
N GLY A 33 6.20 1.92 4.54
CA GLY A 33 6.06 0.99 3.44
C GLY A 33 5.25 -0.23 3.86
N TYR A 34 5.20 -1.22 2.97
CA TYR A 34 4.47 -2.46 3.23
C TYR A 34 4.95 -3.12 4.52
N LEU A 35 3.98 -3.53 5.35
CA LEU A 35 4.23 -4.37 6.51
C LEU A 35 4.70 -5.77 6.08
N ASP A 36 4.10 -6.31 5.02
CA ASP A 36 4.47 -7.59 4.40
C ASP A 36 4.86 -7.38 2.93
N ARG A 37 6.16 -7.25 2.69
CA ARG A 37 6.72 -6.99 1.36
C ARG A 37 6.46 -8.14 0.38
N PRO A 38 6.69 -9.43 0.72
CA PRO A 38 6.34 -10.54 -0.16
C PRO A 38 4.88 -10.52 -0.64
N LEU A 39 3.92 -10.24 0.24
CA LEU A 39 2.51 -10.16 -0.16
C LEU A 39 2.23 -8.99 -1.11
N ALA A 40 2.84 -7.82 -0.85
CA ALA A 40 2.71 -6.67 -1.75
C ALA A 40 3.33 -6.93 -3.14
N ASP A 41 4.49 -7.60 -3.20
CA ASP A 41 5.11 -7.98 -4.47
C ASP A 41 4.24 -9.00 -5.24
N CYS A 42 3.64 -9.97 -4.54
CA CYS A 42 2.67 -10.90 -5.13
C CYS A 42 1.43 -10.17 -5.69
N ALA A 43 0.84 -9.26 -4.91
CA ALA A 43 -0.34 -8.50 -5.32
C ALA A 43 -0.07 -7.66 -6.58
N ASN A 44 1.08 -6.99 -6.63
CA ASN A 44 1.51 -6.24 -7.81
C ASN A 44 1.75 -7.16 -9.01
N ALA A 45 2.46 -8.28 -8.83
CA ALA A 45 2.74 -9.23 -9.90
C ALA A 45 1.45 -9.82 -10.51
N LEU A 46 0.44 -10.11 -9.69
CA LEU A 46 -0.85 -10.65 -10.15
C LEU A 46 -1.59 -9.73 -11.12
N VAL A 47 -1.40 -8.41 -10.99
CA VAL A 47 -2.03 -7.41 -11.88
C VAL A 47 -1.05 -6.84 -12.92
N GLY A 48 0.18 -7.37 -12.99
CA GLY A 48 1.20 -6.94 -13.94
C GLY A 48 1.89 -5.61 -13.60
N ASN A 49 1.77 -5.15 -12.35
CA ASN A 49 2.46 -3.95 -11.88
C ASN A 49 3.97 -4.20 -11.68
N PRO A 50 4.81 -3.15 -11.78
CA PRO A 50 6.22 -3.27 -11.42
C PRO A 50 6.37 -3.56 -9.92
N PRO A 51 7.49 -4.18 -9.50
CA PRO A 51 7.84 -4.30 -8.08
C PRO A 51 7.83 -2.93 -7.40
N ALA A 52 7.47 -2.89 -6.11
CA ALA A 52 7.36 -1.65 -5.33
C ALA A 52 6.26 -0.66 -5.75
N ALA A 53 5.35 -1.02 -6.66
CA ALA A 53 4.17 -0.19 -6.94
C ALA A 53 3.25 -0.11 -5.71
N ALA A 54 2.68 1.07 -5.45
CA ALA A 54 1.84 1.28 -4.27
C ALA A 54 0.65 0.30 -4.23
N CYS A 55 0.35 -0.19 -3.03
CA CYS A 55 -0.78 -1.07 -2.74
C CYS A 55 -1.64 -0.46 -1.63
N LEU A 56 -2.90 -0.86 -1.58
CA LEU A 56 -3.74 -0.62 -0.40
C LEU A 56 -3.49 -1.75 0.60
N GLU A 57 -2.85 -1.43 1.72
CA GLU A 57 -2.61 -2.37 2.82
C GLU A 57 -3.84 -2.44 3.71
N LEU A 58 -4.34 -3.65 3.93
CA LEU A 58 -5.52 -3.94 4.75
C LEU A 58 -5.08 -4.56 6.09
N ARG A 59 -5.36 -3.88 7.20
CA ARG A 59 -4.94 -4.34 8.54
C ARG A 59 -6.10 -4.96 9.35
N GLY A 60 -7.27 -4.33 9.28
CA GLY A 60 -8.46 -4.72 10.04
C GLY A 60 -9.63 -4.99 9.10
N LEU A 61 -10.76 -4.33 9.37
CA LEU A 61 -11.89 -4.33 8.44
C LEU A 61 -11.47 -3.61 7.16
N GLY A 62 -11.58 -4.28 6.02
CA GLY A 62 -11.27 -3.72 4.70
C GLY A 62 -12.22 -2.59 4.31
N PRO A 63 -11.85 -1.75 3.34
CA PRO A 63 -12.69 -0.67 2.84
C PRO A 63 -13.82 -1.20 1.95
N THR A 64 -14.84 -0.37 1.76
CA THR A 64 -15.82 -0.55 0.68
C THR A 64 -15.43 0.39 -0.46
N LEU A 65 -15.28 -0.16 -1.66
CA LEU A 65 -14.85 0.56 -2.87
C LEU A 65 -15.92 0.41 -3.95
N ALA A 66 -16.16 1.45 -4.75
CA ALA A 66 -17.11 1.44 -5.87
C ALA A 66 -16.53 0.79 -7.14
#